data_AF-A0A0A9DRE6-F1
#
_entry.id   AF-A0A0A9DRE6-F1
#
_cell.length_a   1.000
_cell.length_b   1.000
_cell.length_c   1.000
_cell.angle_alpha   90.00
_cell.angle_beta   90.00
_cell.angle_gamma   90.00
#
_symmetry.space_group_name_H-M   'P 1'
#
loop_
_entity.id
_entity.type
_entity.pdbx_description
1 polymer ?
#
loop_
_entity_poly.entity_id
_entity_poly.type
_entity_poly.pdbx_seq_one_letter_code
_entity_poly.pdbx_strand_id
1 'polypeptide(L)'
;MKQEVDSVEEVYAGTTARVRSNGVLISGCQTDQTSADATTPKGVSYGALSNAIQAILTEHGTVTNKELVLKARKMLSKQGYTQQPGLYCSDEHASVAFIC
;
A
#
# COMPACT_ATOMS: atom_id res chain seq x y z
N MET A 1 -22.40 -6.34 -23.60
CA MET A 1 -21.00 -5.87 -23.64
C MET A 1 -20.17 -7.02 -24.19
N LYS A 2 -19.47 -6.86 -25.31
CA LYS A 2 -18.47 -7.84 -25.78
C LYS A 2 -17.11 -7.33 -25.35
N GLN A 3 -16.31 -8.21 -24.74
CA GLN A 3 -14.95 -7.87 -24.34
C GLN A 3 -14.04 -8.18 -25.53
N GLU A 4 -13.24 -7.21 -25.97
CA GLU A 4 -12.19 -7.44 -26.96
C GLU A 4 -11.04 -8.18 -26.28
N VAL A 5 -10.56 -9.25 -26.92
CA VAL A 5 -9.48 -10.12 -26.45
C VAL A 5 -8.60 -10.39 -27.67
N ASP A 6 -7.35 -9.98 -27.61
CA ASP A 6 -6.42 -10.09 -28.74
C ASP A 6 -5.82 -11.50 -28.85
N SER A 7 -5.71 -12.22 -27.73
CA SER A 7 -5.23 -13.61 -27.71
C SER A 7 -5.73 -14.40 -26.49
N VAL A 8 -5.69 -15.74 -26.57
CA VAL A 8 -6.13 -16.60 -25.45
C VAL A 8 -5.20 -16.51 -24.23
N GLU A 9 -3.94 -16.16 -24.45
CA GLU A 9 -2.94 -15.98 -23.41
C GLU A 9 -3.19 -14.71 -22.58
N GLU A 10 -3.82 -13.69 -23.15
CA GLU A 10 -4.19 -12.45 -22.45
C GLU A 10 -5.09 -12.74 -21.22
N VAL A 11 -5.91 -13.78 -21.32
CA VAL A 11 -6.88 -14.17 -20.28
C VAL A 11 -6.35 -15.27 -19.35
N TYR A 12 -5.06 -15.65 -19.47
CA TYR A 12 -4.47 -16.61 -18.54
C TYR A 12 -4.31 -16.00 -17.14
N ALA A 13 -4.44 -16.83 -16.12
CA ALA A 13 -4.21 -16.38 -14.75
C ALA A 13 -2.74 -16.00 -14.55
N GLY A 14 -2.48 -14.83 -13.97
CA GLY A 14 -1.12 -14.38 -13.62
C GLY A 14 -0.34 -13.74 -14.78
N THR A 15 -1.02 -13.10 -15.73
CA THR A 15 -0.34 -12.32 -16.77
C THR A 15 0.49 -11.18 -16.16
N THR A 16 1.57 -10.81 -16.85
CA THR A 16 2.43 -9.71 -16.43
C THR A 16 1.88 -8.39 -16.95
N ALA A 17 1.78 -7.39 -16.08
CA ALA A 17 1.44 -6.02 -16.44
C ALA A 17 2.56 -5.09 -15.97
N ARG A 18 2.85 -4.06 -16.78
CA ARG A 18 3.86 -3.05 -16.42
C ARG A 18 3.22 -1.93 -15.62
N VAL A 19 3.84 -1.58 -14.49
CA VAL A 19 3.50 -0.35 -13.77
C VAL A 19 4.05 0.84 -14.54
N ARG A 20 3.27 1.93 -14.64
CA ARG A 20 3.72 3.17 -15.30
C ARG A 20 4.87 3.79 -14.50
N SER A 21 5.87 4.33 -15.19
CA SER A 21 7.07 4.93 -14.59
C SER A 21 6.78 6.07 -13.61
N ASN A 22 5.66 6.77 -13.78
CA ASN A 22 5.28 7.95 -12.99
C ASN A 22 4.30 7.61 -11.87
N GLY A 23 4.07 6.32 -11.60
CA GLY A 23 3.17 5.85 -10.56
C GLY A 23 3.90 5.51 -9.26
N VAL A 24 3.22 5.72 -8.13
CA VAL A 24 3.62 5.21 -6.82
C VAL A 24 2.53 4.25 -6.35
N LEU A 25 2.91 3.03 -6.01
CA LEU A 25 2.02 2.04 -5.41
C LEU A 25 2.52 1.70 -4.01
N ILE A 26 1.61 1.77 -3.05
CA ILE A 26 1.84 1.31 -1.68
C ILE A 26 0.90 0.15 -1.40
N SER A 27 1.44 -1.03 -1.09
CA SER A 27 0.64 -2.22 -0.78
C SER A 27 0.37 -2.34 0.72
N GLY A 28 -0.75 -2.97 1.09
CA GLY A 28 -1.11 -3.29 2.48
C GLY A 28 -0.11 -4.19 3.21
N CYS A 29 0.46 -5.14 2.47
CA CYS A 29 1.32 -6.19 2.97
C CYS A 29 2.27 -6.69 1.87
N GLN A 30 3.20 -7.58 2.23
CA GLN A 30 3.96 -8.37 1.26
C GLN A 30 3.08 -9.45 0.62
N THR A 31 3.54 -10.03 -0.48
CA THR A 31 2.78 -11.01 -1.28
C THR A 31 2.45 -12.30 -0.52
N ASP A 32 3.21 -12.61 0.52
CA ASP A 32 3.09 -13.78 1.39
C ASP A 32 2.31 -13.49 2.69
N GLN A 33 1.70 -12.31 2.80
CA GLN A 33 1.03 -11.80 4.00
C GLN A 33 -0.42 -11.39 3.71
N THR A 34 -1.19 -11.21 4.78
CA THR A 34 -2.57 -10.72 4.72
C THR A 34 -2.67 -9.32 5.33
N SER A 35 -3.36 -8.42 4.64
CA SER A 35 -3.72 -7.10 5.19
C SER A 35 -4.89 -7.25 6.16
N ALA A 36 -4.86 -6.50 7.26
CA ALA A 36 -5.81 -6.63 8.36
C ALA A 36 -6.87 -5.52 8.35
N ASP A 37 -8.12 -5.93 8.55
CA ASP A 37 -9.20 -5.09 9.05
C ASP A 37 -9.21 -5.17 10.59
N ALA A 38 -9.29 -4.03 11.25
CA ALA A 38 -9.24 -3.90 12.69
C ALA A 38 -10.52 -3.28 13.23
N THR A 39 -11.03 -3.81 14.34
CA THR A 39 -12.22 -3.29 15.01
C THR A 39 -11.90 -3.01 16.46
N THR A 40 -12.15 -1.77 16.89
CA THR A 40 -11.98 -1.37 18.29
C THR A 40 -13.06 -2.01 19.18
N PRO A 41 -12.85 -2.12 20.51
CA PRO A 41 -13.88 -2.58 21.44
C PRO A 41 -15.18 -1.73 21.42
N LYS A 42 -15.12 -0.50 20.89
CA LYS A 42 -16.27 0.39 20.71
C LYS A 42 -17.02 0.17 19.39
N GLY A 43 -16.61 -0.80 18.58
CA GLY A 43 -17.27 -1.15 17.31
C GLY A 43 -16.84 -0.31 16.10
N VAL A 44 -15.80 0.53 16.22
CA VAL A 44 -15.25 1.28 15.08
C VAL A 44 -14.27 0.40 14.30
N SER A 45 -14.49 0.22 12.99
CA SER A 45 -13.65 -0.59 12.11
C SER A 45 -12.82 0.25 11.14
N TYR A 46 -11.61 -0.21 10.82
CA TYR A 46 -10.69 0.43 9.89
C TYR A 46 -9.71 -0.56 9.27
N GLY A 47 -9.21 -0.26 8.07
CA GLY A 47 -8.06 -0.96 7.51
C GLY A 47 -6.77 -0.55 8.22
N ALA A 48 -5.96 -1.51 8.67
CA ALA A 48 -4.81 -1.25 9.52
C ALA A 48 -3.76 -0.34 8.85
N LEU A 49 -3.44 -0.55 7.56
CA LEU A 49 -2.51 0.34 6.84
C LEU A 49 -3.11 1.75 6.67
N SER A 50 -4.34 1.85 6.19
CA SER A 50 -4.97 3.15 5.91
C SER A 50 -5.08 4.01 7.18
N ASN A 51 -5.37 3.39 8.32
CA ASN A 51 -5.36 4.07 9.62
C ASN A 51 -3.94 4.49 10.05
N ALA A 52 -2.93 3.63 9.84
CA ALA A 52 -1.54 3.98 10.12
C ALA A 52 -1.05 5.19 9.29
N ILE A 53 -1.42 5.27 8.02
CA ILE A 53 -1.11 6.42 7.15
C ILE A 53 -1.71 7.71 7.73
N GLN A 54 -2.99 7.69 8.10
CA GLN A 54 -3.64 8.87 8.69
C GLN A 54 -2.98 9.33 9.99
N ALA A 55 -2.61 8.39 10.86
CA ALA A 55 -1.91 8.70 12.12
C ALA A 55 -0.54 9.34 11.86
N ILE A 56 0.23 8.81 10.91
CA ILE A 56 1.55 9.35 10.53
C ILE A 56 1.44 10.76 9.98
N LEU A 57 0.46 11.03 9.11
CA LEU A 57 0.23 12.36 8.54
C LEU A 57 -0.22 13.36 9.61
N THR A 58 -1.04 12.92 10.57
CA THR A 58 -1.47 13.75 11.69
C THR A 58 -0.31 14.14 12.60
N GLU A 59 0.63 13.22 12.84
CA GLU A 59 1.78 13.45 13.73
C GLU A 59 2.92 14.23 13.06
N HIS A 60 3.21 13.96 11.80
CA HIS A 60 4.41 14.45 11.12
C HIS A 60 4.14 15.48 10.01
N GLY A 61 2.89 15.65 9.59
CA GLY A 61 2.56 16.46 8.42
C GLY A 61 3.09 15.82 7.13
N THR A 62 3.85 16.59 6.35
CA THR A 62 4.43 16.13 5.09
C THR A 62 5.57 15.14 5.32
N VAL A 63 5.49 13.98 4.67
CA VAL A 63 6.53 12.94 4.66
C VAL A 63 6.78 12.47 3.24
N THR A 64 7.95 11.91 2.96
CA THR A 64 8.22 11.27 1.66
C THR A 64 7.50 9.92 1.53
N ASN A 65 7.34 9.41 0.30
CA ASN A 65 6.77 8.08 0.05
C ASN A 65 7.50 6.97 0.83
N LYS A 66 8.84 7.01 0.84
CA LYS A 66 9.68 6.06 1.58
C LYS A 66 9.51 6.18 3.09
N GLU A 67 9.50 7.40 3.62
CA GLU A 67 9.33 7.62 5.06
C GLU A 67 7.97 7.15 5.54
N LEU A 68 6.91 7.41 4.77
CA LEU A 68 5.56 6.95 5.09
C LEU A 68 5.53 5.43 5.30
N VAL A 69 6.05 4.66 4.33
CA VAL A 69 6.05 3.20 4.38
C VAL A 69 6.91 2.68 5.54
N LEU A 70 8.09 3.25 5.77
CA LEU A 70 8.96 2.84 6.89
C LEU A 70 8.34 3.14 8.26
N LYS A 71 7.66 4.28 8.40
CA LYS A 71 6.92 4.62 9.63
C LYS A 71 5.70 3.71 9.81
N ALA A 72 4.96 3.41 8.75
CA ALA A 72 3.81 2.51 8.79
C ALA A 72 4.21 1.10 9.24
N ARG A 73 5.29 0.53 8.70
CA ARG A 73 5.84 -0.76 9.15
C ARG A 73 6.15 -0.78 10.64
N LYS A 74 6.82 0.27 11.14
CA LYS A 74 7.16 0.41 12.57
C LYS A 74 5.91 0.52 13.44
N MET A 75 4.91 1.30 13.01
CA MET A 75 3.66 1.49 13.75
C MET A 75 2.85 0.19 13.83
N LEU A 76 2.67 -0.49 12.70
CA LEU A 76 1.92 -1.74 12.61
C LEU A 76 2.55 -2.86 13.44
N SER A 77 3.88 -2.98 13.40
CA SER A 77 4.61 -3.95 14.23
C SER A 77 4.43 -3.68 15.73
N LYS A 78 4.47 -2.40 16.16
CA LYS A 78 4.20 -2.03 17.57
C LYS A 78 2.76 -2.34 18.00
N GLN A 79 1.82 -2.31 17.08
CA GLN A 79 0.41 -2.65 17.32
C GLN A 79 0.13 -4.15 17.27
N GLY A 80 1.13 -4.98 16.96
CA GLY A 80 1.01 -6.44 16.89
C GLY A 80 0.55 -6.98 15.54
N TYR A 81 0.47 -6.15 14.50
CA TYR A 81 0.18 -6.64 13.15
C TYR A 81 1.42 -7.26 12.50
N THR A 82 1.22 -8.37 11.79
CA THR A 82 2.27 -9.05 11.03
C THR A 82 2.49 -8.45 9.64
N GLN A 83 1.49 -7.72 9.11
CA GLN A 83 1.56 -7.12 7.78
C GLN A 83 2.70 -6.09 7.66
N GLN A 84 3.39 -6.10 6.52
CA GLN A 84 4.48 -5.19 6.19
C GLN A 84 4.18 -4.48 4.87
N PRO A 85 3.75 -3.20 4.91
CA PRO A 85 3.45 -2.43 3.71
C PRO A 85 4.60 -2.35 2.72
N GLY A 86 4.34 -2.44 1.42
CA GLY A 86 5.34 -2.31 0.34
C GLY A 86 5.33 -0.93 -0.32
N LEU A 87 6.43 -0.53 -0.95
CA LEU A 87 6.54 0.67 -1.79
C LEU A 87 7.09 0.27 -3.16
N TYR A 88 6.39 0.64 -4.22
CA TYR A 88 6.74 0.35 -5.60
C TYR A 88 6.61 1.63 -6.43
N CYS A 89 7.75 2.20 -6.82
CA CYS A 89 7.85 3.42 -7.60
C CYS A 89 9.22 3.47 -8.28
N SER A 90 9.47 4.46 -9.14
CA SER A 90 10.86 4.74 -9.56
C SER A 90 11.68 5.31 -8.41
N ASP A 91 13.01 5.25 -8.51
CA ASP A 91 13.92 5.71 -7.46
C ASP A 91 13.69 7.18 -7.10
N GLU A 92 13.44 8.03 -8.10
CA GLU A 92 13.15 9.46 -7.92
C GLU A 92 11.91 9.69 -7.04
N HIS A 93 10.86 8.88 -7.23
CA HIS A 93 9.61 9.01 -6.50
C HIS A 93 9.69 8.49 -5.06
N ALA A 94 10.75 7.77 -4.67
CA ALA A 94 10.87 7.29 -3.28
C ALA A 94 11.08 8.47 -2.30
N SER A 95 11.78 9.52 -2.75
CA SER A 95 12.17 10.69 -1.96
C SER A 95 11.27 11.91 -2.14
N VAL A 96 10.27 11.87 -3.03
CA VAL A 96 9.30 12.97 -3.14
C VAL A 96 8.23 12.86 -2.06
N ALA A 97 7.56 13.98 -1.78
CA ALA A 97 6.47 14.06 -0.82
C ALA A 97 5.34 13.08 -1.18
N PHE A 98 4.77 12.44 -0.16
CA PHE A 98 3.57 11.64 -0.28
C PHE A 98 2.37 12.56 -0.50
N ILE A 99 1.82 12.54 -1.72
CA ILE A 99 0.67 13.32 -2.21
C ILE A 99 0.85 14.84 -2.01
N CYS A 100 0.87 15.59 -3.11
CA CYS A 100 0.92 17.06 -3.11
C CYS A 100 -0.13 17.64 -4.05
#